data_AF-A0A971P5D2-F1
#
_entry.id   AF-A0A971P5D2-F1
#
_cell.length_a   1.000
_cell.length_b   1.000
_cell.length_c   1.000
_cell.angle_alpha   90.00
_cell.angle_beta   90.00
_cell.angle_gamma   90.00
#
_symmetry.space_group_name_H-M   'P 1'
#
loop_
_entity.id
_entity.type
_entity.pdbx_description
1 polymer ?
#
loop_
_entity_poly.entity_id
_entity_poly.type
_entity_poly.pdbx_seq_one_letter_code
_entity_poly.pdbx_strand_id
1 'polypeptide(L)'
;MKIQLQHPALREFFEQLRFAPMRQRHKHLAAVEKLMLIIDPEMEYPYEFIVYRITGFRPSTAKYEDCLIKGDKLLSDLRLWLTQISGRLDVPAASQPEPVFSVEELAARFSVSEKTVRRWQARGLAGRIYLFDDGKKRKGFCASAVEKFETQNRQLLARSAAFTKLDTAEKKRLYELACEMAQTGRHRTRNELLVRVSESTGRARETVRYVLEEMERQHGPCQAAPASRGRLGAKEAAHIYKLSRQGVPTRELIEQFKKSRSTLHRIINQHRAKDLMARKIEFIHSPEFEAPNADARLLATATDALIGDTQAAPVMLTRRQESNLFCRYNFLKYLAVRLRDGIRLQQPAVRLLNRIETLLDEADRVKQYIVQSNMPLVVSIAGRHQGAQMAMNELVSEGMLALMAAVEKFDYTRANRFSTYAGWAIVRDFARKIPAESRRPDRAGSGDIDSVPHDFRMGDVPGVAALEQTRHDLIGVIDSNLDDRERFIILNRYPLDAAVIKQKPMTLKQLGETLGLTKERVRQIELQALHKLRQSLSPEQFDLLTG
;
A
#
# COMPACT_ATOMS: atom_id res chain seq x y z
N MET A 1 24.31 -22.61 20.94
CA MET A 1 24.29 -21.41 20.08
C MET A 1 24.49 -21.85 18.63
N LYS A 2 23.45 -21.78 17.79
CA LYS A 2 23.53 -22.11 16.35
C LYS A 2 24.38 -21.05 15.65
N ILE A 3 25.27 -21.46 14.74
CA ILE A 3 26.12 -20.54 13.99
C ILE A 3 25.25 -19.89 12.89
N GLN A 4 24.95 -18.61 13.00
CA GLN A 4 24.29 -17.84 11.93
C GLN A 4 25.32 -17.47 10.85
N LEU A 5 25.86 -18.48 10.17
CA LEU A 5 26.65 -18.25 8.95
C LEU A 5 25.70 -17.96 7.79
N GLN A 6 26.08 -17.05 6.91
CA GLN A 6 25.25 -16.61 5.79
C GLN A 6 25.16 -17.69 4.71
N HIS A 7 26.22 -18.46 4.48
CA HIS A 7 26.23 -19.51 3.46
C HIS A 7 25.93 -20.91 4.04
N PRO A 8 24.95 -21.67 3.50
CA PRO A 8 24.54 -22.96 4.05
C PRO A 8 25.64 -24.04 3.96
N ALA A 9 26.41 -24.08 2.86
CA ALA A 9 27.50 -25.05 2.68
C ALA A 9 28.67 -24.85 3.66
N LEU A 10 29.00 -23.58 3.98
CA LEU A 10 30.02 -23.27 4.99
C LEU A 10 29.52 -23.59 6.39
N ARG A 11 28.22 -23.45 6.65
CA ARG A 11 27.62 -23.79 7.94
C ARG A 11 27.81 -25.26 8.29
N GLU A 12 27.48 -26.16 7.38
CA GLU A 12 27.64 -27.60 7.57
C GLU A 12 29.12 -27.97 7.83
N PHE A 13 30.02 -27.41 7.02
CA PHE A 13 31.47 -27.60 7.16
C PHE A 13 32.02 -27.11 8.52
N PHE A 14 31.68 -25.89 8.91
CA PHE A 14 32.17 -25.31 10.17
C PHE A 14 31.54 -25.97 11.41
N GLU A 15 30.34 -26.56 11.29
CA GLU A 15 29.77 -27.40 12.33
C GLU A 15 30.54 -28.71 12.50
N GLN A 16 30.99 -29.35 11.41
CA GLN A 16 31.84 -30.54 11.48
C GLN A 16 33.19 -30.23 12.16
N LEU A 17 33.84 -29.12 11.80
CA LEU A 17 35.11 -28.70 12.39
C LEU A 17 35.03 -28.39 13.90
N ARG A 18 33.83 -28.11 14.41
CA ARG A 18 33.59 -27.87 15.85
C ARG A 18 33.91 -29.10 16.71
N PHE A 19 33.74 -30.30 16.15
CA PHE A 19 33.97 -31.56 16.86
C PHE A 19 35.43 -32.04 16.81
N ALA A 20 36.32 -31.33 16.09
CA ALA A 20 37.73 -31.68 16.01
C ALA A 20 38.44 -31.60 17.39
N PRO A 21 39.51 -32.37 17.62
CA PRO A 21 40.34 -32.28 18.84
C PRO A 21 40.96 -30.88 19.04
N MET A 22 41.26 -30.49 20.29
CA MET A 22 41.78 -29.15 20.63
C MET A 22 43.01 -28.76 19.79
N ARG A 23 44.00 -29.66 19.64
CA ARG A 23 45.21 -29.43 18.83
C ARG A 23 44.89 -29.13 17.36
N GLN A 24 43.86 -29.77 16.82
CA GLN A 24 43.46 -29.61 15.42
C GLN A 24 42.66 -28.31 15.20
N ARG A 25 41.87 -27.88 16.19
CA ARG A 25 41.24 -26.55 16.18
C ARG A 25 42.25 -25.40 16.14
N HIS A 26 43.37 -25.51 16.86
CA HIS A 26 44.45 -24.53 16.77
C HIS A 26 45.05 -24.44 15.36
N LYS A 27 45.27 -25.60 14.71
CA LYS A 27 45.75 -25.64 13.32
C LYS A 27 44.73 -25.03 12.34
N HIS A 28 43.44 -25.34 12.50
CA HIS A 28 42.39 -24.76 11.66
C HIS A 28 42.21 -23.26 11.86
N LEU A 29 42.37 -22.75 13.09
CA LEU A 29 42.36 -21.30 13.33
C LEU A 29 43.49 -20.59 12.59
N ALA A 30 44.72 -21.09 12.70
CA ALA A 30 45.86 -20.53 11.98
C ALA A 30 45.68 -20.63 10.45
N ALA A 31 45.08 -21.72 9.95
CA ALA A 31 44.78 -21.90 8.53
C ALA A 31 43.72 -20.91 8.03
N VAL A 32 42.66 -20.66 8.82
CA VAL A 32 41.64 -19.65 8.50
C VAL A 32 42.22 -18.24 8.50
N GLU A 33 43.09 -17.90 9.45
CA GLU A 33 43.77 -16.61 9.48
C GLU A 33 44.62 -16.40 8.22
N LYS A 34 45.38 -17.41 7.79
CA LYS A 34 46.15 -17.36 6.54
C LYS A 34 45.24 -17.22 5.32
N LEU A 35 44.12 -17.95 5.29
CA LEU A 35 43.17 -17.90 4.18
C LEU A 35 42.53 -16.50 4.06
N MET A 36 42.15 -15.88 5.18
CA MET A 36 41.60 -14.53 5.20
C MET A 36 42.56 -13.46 4.65
N LEU A 37 43.87 -13.73 4.63
CA LEU A 37 44.88 -12.81 4.09
C LEU A 37 45.03 -12.92 2.56
N ILE A 38 44.52 -14.00 1.95
CA ILE A 38 44.68 -14.31 0.52
C ILE A 38 43.38 -14.03 -0.26
N ILE A 39 42.23 -14.03 0.41
CA ILE A 39 40.93 -13.83 -0.21
C ILE A 39 40.73 -12.36 -0.61
N ASP A 40 40.38 -12.14 -1.87
CA ASP A 40 39.91 -10.87 -2.42
C ASP A 40 38.37 -10.78 -2.25
N PRO A 41 37.82 -9.69 -1.69
CA PRO A 41 36.38 -9.50 -1.54
C PRO A 41 35.56 -9.55 -2.84
N GLU A 42 36.14 -9.16 -3.98
CA GLU A 42 35.43 -9.06 -5.26
C GLU A 42 35.42 -10.36 -6.06
N MET A 43 36.30 -11.30 -5.74
CA MET A 43 36.45 -12.58 -6.43
C MET A 43 35.52 -13.66 -5.86
N GLU A 44 35.27 -14.70 -6.66
CA GLU A 44 34.53 -15.89 -6.24
C GLU A 44 35.47 -17.09 -6.06
N TYR A 45 35.24 -17.86 -5.00
CA TYR A 45 36.08 -18.99 -4.64
C TYR A 45 35.28 -20.29 -4.60
N PRO A 46 35.76 -21.37 -5.24
CA PRO A 46 35.14 -22.68 -5.14
C PRO A 46 35.14 -23.20 -3.70
N TYR A 47 34.07 -23.89 -3.31
CA TYR A 47 33.95 -24.52 -1.99
C TYR A 47 35.13 -25.45 -1.67
N GLU A 48 35.57 -26.25 -2.63
CA GLU A 48 36.70 -27.18 -2.45
C GLU A 48 38.00 -26.48 -2.10
N PHE A 49 38.26 -25.32 -2.72
CA PHE A 49 39.45 -24.52 -2.44
C PHE A 49 39.46 -24.06 -0.97
N ILE A 50 38.30 -23.65 -0.46
CA ILE A 50 38.14 -23.17 0.91
C ILE A 50 38.39 -24.31 1.90
N VAL A 51 37.76 -25.47 1.67
CA VAL A 51 37.93 -26.66 2.52
C VAL A 51 39.40 -27.10 2.54
N TYR A 52 40.01 -27.24 1.36
CA TYR A 52 41.41 -27.66 1.24
C TYR A 52 42.37 -26.71 1.95
N ARG A 53 42.14 -25.39 1.87
CA ARG A 53 42.99 -24.41 2.55
C ARG A 53 42.87 -24.45 4.08
N ILE A 54 41.74 -24.89 4.62
CA ILE A 54 41.49 -24.95 6.06
C ILE A 54 41.90 -26.31 6.66
N THR A 55 41.64 -27.41 5.97
CA THR A 55 41.85 -28.78 6.48
C THR A 55 43.02 -29.51 5.86
N GLY A 56 43.48 -29.09 4.68
CA GLY A 56 44.45 -29.82 3.86
C GLY A 56 43.85 -30.99 3.08
N PHE A 57 42.54 -31.22 3.16
CA PHE A 57 41.85 -32.33 2.51
C PHE A 57 40.91 -31.83 1.41
N ARG A 58 40.84 -32.54 0.28
CA ARG A 58 39.87 -32.25 -0.79
C ARG A 58 38.59 -33.05 -0.54
N PRO A 59 37.43 -32.40 -0.37
CA PRO A 59 36.19 -33.12 -0.15
C PRO A 59 35.82 -33.92 -1.40
N SER A 60 35.47 -35.20 -1.24
CA SER A 60 35.07 -36.10 -2.35
C SER A 60 33.58 -35.98 -2.72
N THR A 61 32.90 -34.94 -2.25
CA THR A 61 31.43 -34.87 -2.23
C THR A 61 30.90 -34.08 -3.43
N ALA A 62 30.25 -34.75 -4.39
CA ALA A 62 29.58 -34.15 -5.56
C ALA A 62 28.47 -33.13 -5.23
N LYS A 63 28.14 -32.94 -3.95
CA LYS A 63 27.05 -32.10 -3.45
C LYS A 63 27.33 -30.59 -3.57
N TYR A 64 28.59 -30.18 -3.71
CA TYR A 64 29.02 -28.77 -3.75
C TYR A 64 30.10 -28.46 -4.81
N GLU A 65 30.23 -29.31 -5.83
CA GLU A 65 31.30 -29.25 -6.85
C GLU A 65 31.28 -27.91 -7.62
N ASP A 66 30.10 -27.37 -7.91
CA ASP A 66 29.90 -26.07 -8.58
C ASP A 66 29.61 -24.90 -7.61
N CYS A 67 29.83 -25.09 -6.30
CA CYS A 67 29.48 -24.07 -5.31
C CYS A 67 30.55 -22.96 -5.25
N LEU A 68 30.27 -21.84 -5.93
CA LEU A 68 31.08 -20.62 -5.87
C LEU A 68 30.60 -19.70 -4.74
N ILE A 69 31.55 -19.24 -3.93
CA ILE A 69 31.29 -18.36 -2.79
C ILE A 69 32.01 -17.03 -3.01
N LYS A 70 31.24 -15.93 -3.04
CA LYS A 70 31.77 -14.58 -3.14
C LYS A 70 32.66 -14.23 -1.93
N GLY A 71 33.83 -13.65 -2.20
CA GLY A 71 34.87 -13.33 -1.22
C GLY A 71 34.39 -12.50 -0.03
N ASP A 72 33.57 -11.46 -0.25
CA ASP A 72 33.00 -10.65 0.85
C ASP A 72 32.14 -11.48 1.82
N LYS A 73 31.28 -12.36 1.28
CA LYS A 73 30.45 -13.27 2.10
C LYS A 73 31.31 -14.29 2.84
N LEU A 74 32.33 -14.83 2.16
CA LEU A 74 33.28 -15.77 2.75
C LEU A 74 34.06 -15.14 3.91
N LEU A 75 34.58 -13.92 3.74
CA LEU A 75 35.30 -13.18 4.79
C LEU A 75 34.42 -12.90 6.01
N SER A 76 33.15 -12.57 5.80
CA SER A 76 32.17 -12.38 6.88
C SER A 76 31.98 -13.68 7.68
N ASP A 77 31.76 -14.80 6.99
CA ASP A 77 31.53 -16.10 7.60
C ASP A 77 32.78 -16.64 8.33
N LEU A 78 33.98 -16.46 7.76
CA LEU A 78 35.25 -16.82 8.40
C LEU A 78 35.50 -16.03 9.70
N ARG A 79 35.20 -14.72 9.71
CA ARG A 79 35.32 -13.87 10.90
C ARG A 79 34.39 -14.30 12.03
N LEU A 80 33.15 -14.67 11.69
CA LEU A 80 32.17 -15.15 12.65
C LEU A 80 32.62 -16.46 13.29
N TRP A 81 33.08 -17.41 12.47
CA TRP A 81 33.58 -18.68 12.97
C TRP A 81 34.82 -18.51 13.86
N LEU A 82 35.79 -17.71 13.43
CA LEU A 82 37.03 -17.43 14.16
C LEU A 82 36.77 -16.79 15.53
N THR A 83 35.81 -15.87 15.63
CA THR A 83 35.39 -15.27 16.91
C THR A 83 34.78 -16.31 17.85
N GLN A 84 33.98 -17.25 17.34
CA GLN A 84 33.32 -18.25 18.17
C GLN A 84 34.25 -19.35 18.68
N ILE A 85 35.13 -19.87 17.82
CA ILE A 85 36.05 -20.94 18.20
C ILE A 85 37.16 -20.40 19.10
N SER A 86 37.70 -19.21 18.81
CA SER A 86 38.73 -18.60 19.67
C SER A 86 38.22 -18.31 21.09
N GLY A 87 36.96 -17.89 21.28
CA GLY A 87 36.41 -17.67 22.62
C GLY A 87 36.38 -18.91 23.54
N ARG A 88 36.44 -20.10 22.94
CA ARG A 88 36.44 -21.39 23.63
C ARG A 88 37.83 -21.97 23.85
N LEU A 89 38.85 -21.38 23.24
CA LEU A 89 40.24 -21.77 23.42
C LEU A 89 40.86 -20.73 24.37
N ASP A 90 41.25 -21.16 25.56
CA ASP A 90 41.91 -20.30 26.56
C ASP A 90 43.36 -20.00 26.15
N VAL A 91 43.54 -19.37 24.98
CA VAL A 91 44.86 -19.09 24.40
C VAL A 91 45.43 -17.84 25.06
N PRO A 92 46.56 -17.92 25.80
CA PRO A 92 47.20 -16.75 26.37
C PRO A 92 47.73 -15.84 25.25
N ALA A 93 47.54 -14.54 25.37
CA ALA A 93 48.12 -13.55 24.45
C ALA A 93 49.66 -13.68 24.41
N ALA A 94 50.28 -13.93 25.57
CA ALA A 94 51.71 -14.14 25.73
C ALA A 94 52.27 -15.42 25.05
N SER A 95 51.39 -16.38 24.69
CA SER A 95 51.82 -17.60 23.99
C SER A 95 52.03 -17.41 22.49
N GLN A 96 51.73 -16.22 21.97
CA GLN A 96 51.91 -15.91 20.56
C GLN A 96 53.35 -15.50 20.25
N PRO A 97 53.87 -15.86 19.06
CA PRO A 97 55.21 -15.45 18.63
C PRO A 97 55.32 -13.96 18.29
N GLU A 98 54.20 -13.23 18.29
CA GLU A 98 54.10 -11.81 17.93
C GLU A 98 53.22 -11.07 18.95
N PRO A 99 53.42 -9.75 19.13
CA PRO A 99 52.64 -8.99 20.09
C PRO A 99 51.17 -8.90 19.65
N VAL A 100 50.29 -9.12 20.62
CA VAL A 100 48.83 -9.08 20.44
C VAL A 100 48.29 -7.82 21.09
N PHE A 101 47.76 -6.90 20.30
CA PHE A 101 47.20 -5.65 20.78
C PHE A 101 45.74 -5.78 21.16
N SER A 102 45.34 -5.20 22.29
CA SER A 102 43.93 -5.04 22.64
C SER A 102 43.24 -3.94 21.82
N VAL A 103 41.90 -3.88 21.86
CA VAL A 103 41.14 -2.78 21.22
C VAL A 103 41.54 -1.42 21.80
N GLU A 104 41.82 -1.36 23.10
CA GLU A 104 42.21 -0.16 23.85
C GLU A 104 43.61 0.30 23.41
N GLU A 105 44.58 -0.62 23.34
CA GLU A 105 45.94 -0.34 22.87
C GLU A 105 45.97 0.12 21.41
N LEU A 106 45.18 -0.50 20.53
CA LEU A 106 45.07 -0.05 19.13
C LEU A 106 44.43 1.33 19.03
N ALA A 107 43.42 1.61 19.83
CA ALA A 107 42.77 2.92 19.86
C ALA A 107 43.77 4.01 20.29
N ALA A 108 44.59 3.73 21.30
CA ALA A 108 45.66 4.62 21.74
C ALA A 108 46.76 4.78 20.69
N ARG A 109 47.25 3.68 20.09
CA ARG A 109 48.33 3.68 19.09
C ARG A 109 47.99 4.53 17.86
N PHE A 110 46.74 4.50 17.41
CA PHE A 110 46.29 5.23 16.22
C PHE A 110 45.55 6.54 16.54
N SER A 111 45.49 6.97 17.80
CA SER A 111 44.75 8.15 18.25
C SER A 111 43.28 8.17 17.79
N VAL A 112 42.60 7.01 17.81
CA VAL A 112 41.20 6.85 17.38
C VAL A 112 40.30 6.38 18.52
N SER A 113 38.98 6.47 18.34
CA SER A 113 38.04 5.86 19.29
C SER A 113 38.01 4.33 19.19
N GLU A 114 37.73 3.63 20.29
CA GLU A 114 37.48 2.17 20.27
C GLU A 114 36.36 1.78 19.30
N LYS A 115 35.35 2.65 19.12
CA LYS A 115 34.26 2.46 18.14
C LYS A 115 34.79 2.49 16.69
N THR A 116 35.89 3.18 16.44
CA THR A 116 36.57 3.22 15.13
C THR A 116 37.32 1.91 14.91
N VAL A 117 38.06 1.42 15.90
CA VAL A 117 38.75 0.12 15.85
C VAL A 117 37.76 -1.03 15.65
N ARG A 118 36.61 -1.01 16.35
CA ARG A 118 35.52 -1.98 16.13
C ARG A 118 34.96 -1.92 14.70
N ARG A 119 34.87 -0.73 14.10
CA ARG A 119 34.45 -0.57 12.70
C ARG A 119 35.49 -1.09 11.69
N TRP A 120 36.78 -1.02 12.01
CA TRP A 120 37.83 -1.60 11.16
C TRP A 120 37.73 -3.12 11.03
N GLN A 121 37.15 -3.80 12.03
CA GLN A 121 36.89 -5.25 11.95
C GLN A 121 35.93 -5.62 10.83
N ALA A 122 34.94 -4.77 10.54
CA ALA A 122 34.04 -4.96 9.40
C ALA A 122 34.77 -4.76 8.06
N ARG A 123 35.89 -4.03 8.06
CA ARG A 123 36.63 -3.61 6.85
C ARG A 123 37.90 -4.40 6.57
N GLY A 124 38.25 -5.42 7.36
CA GLY A 124 39.48 -6.17 7.09
C GLY A 124 40.26 -6.60 8.32
N LEU A 125 40.13 -5.88 9.44
CA LEU A 125 40.99 -6.12 10.60
C LEU A 125 40.62 -7.44 11.31
N ALA A 126 41.41 -8.49 11.05
CA ALA A 126 41.25 -9.81 11.63
C ALA A 126 41.71 -9.82 13.10
N GLY A 127 40.83 -10.22 14.01
CA GLY A 127 41.15 -10.36 15.43
C GLY A 127 40.39 -11.51 16.06
N ARG A 128 41.00 -12.15 17.06
CA ARG A 128 40.44 -13.30 17.79
C ARG A 128 40.40 -13.05 19.29
N ILE A 129 39.71 -13.90 20.04
CA ILE A 129 39.66 -13.80 21.50
C ILE A 129 40.94 -14.42 22.07
N TYR A 130 41.61 -13.67 22.94
CA TYR A 130 42.78 -14.11 23.70
C TYR A 130 42.54 -13.90 25.20
N LEU A 131 43.23 -14.71 26.01
CA LEU A 131 43.36 -14.49 27.45
C LEU A 131 44.54 -13.54 27.69
N PHE A 132 44.28 -12.33 28.14
CA PHE A 132 45.31 -11.35 28.51
C PHE A 132 45.76 -11.57 29.95
N ASP A 133 46.91 -10.99 30.33
CA ASP A 133 47.56 -11.22 31.63
C ASP A 133 46.68 -10.85 32.84
N ASP A 134 45.70 -9.95 32.65
CA ASP A 134 44.65 -9.62 33.63
C ASP A 134 43.65 -10.77 33.90
N GLY A 135 43.84 -11.95 33.31
CA GLY A 135 42.90 -13.08 33.35
C GLY A 135 41.60 -12.84 32.57
N LYS A 136 41.48 -11.73 31.84
CA LYS A 136 40.28 -11.35 31.08
C LYS A 136 40.40 -11.77 29.61
N LYS A 137 39.36 -12.43 29.11
CA LYS A 137 39.20 -12.73 27.68
C LYS A 137 38.80 -11.46 26.93
N ARG A 138 39.68 -10.94 26.09
CA ARG A 138 39.41 -9.77 25.23
C ARG A 138 39.75 -10.09 23.79
N LYS A 139 39.20 -9.30 22.86
CA LYS A 139 39.54 -9.42 21.44
C LYS A 139 40.91 -8.78 21.22
N GLY A 140 41.85 -9.58 20.73
CA GLY A 140 43.22 -9.17 20.44
C GLY A 140 43.54 -9.28 18.95
N PHE A 141 44.49 -8.45 18.52
CA PHE A 141 44.93 -8.33 17.14
C PHE A 141 46.45 -8.51 17.07
N CYS A 142 46.89 -9.51 16.32
CA CYS A 142 48.30 -9.74 16.07
C CYS A 142 48.94 -8.55 15.33
N ALA A 143 50.20 -8.25 15.64
CA ALA A 143 50.98 -7.21 14.96
C ALA A 143 50.97 -7.35 13.44
N SER A 144 51.19 -8.56 12.92
CA SER A 144 51.15 -8.82 11.47
C SER A 144 49.80 -8.50 10.81
N ALA A 145 48.69 -8.73 11.52
CA ALA A 145 47.35 -8.40 11.03
C ALA A 145 47.10 -6.89 11.01
N VAL A 146 47.64 -6.18 12.01
CA VAL A 146 47.55 -4.71 12.10
C VAL A 146 48.40 -4.04 11.02
N GLU A 147 49.63 -4.49 10.79
CA GLU A 147 50.53 -3.96 9.76
C GLU A 147 50.00 -4.18 8.34
N LYS A 148 49.43 -5.36 8.06
CA LYS A 148 48.77 -5.62 6.78
C LYS A 148 47.55 -4.73 6.58
N PHE A 149 46.73 -4.58 7.62
CA PHE A 149 45.59 -3.69 7.57
C PHE A 149 46.03 -2.24 7.31
N GLU A 150 47.12 -1.81 7.93
CA GLU A 150 47.72 -0.49 7.74
C GLU A 150 48.23 -0.27 6.31
N THR A 151 48.92 -1.25 5.75
CA THR A 151 49.43 -1.20 4.38
C THR A 151 48.27 -1.13 3.36
N GLN A 152 47.21 -1.91 3.57
CA GLN A 152 46.05 -1.96 2.68
C GLN A 152 45.12 -0.74 2.83
N ASN A 153 45.07 -0.10 4.00
CA ASN A 153 44.08 0.94 4.33
C ASN A 153 44.73 2.29 4.73
N ARG A 154 45.91 2.61 4.18
CA ARG A 154 46.70 3.81 4.53
C ARG A 154 45.89 5.11 4.48
N GLN A 155 45.07 5.31 3.44
CA GLN A 155 44.22 6.52 3.32
C GLN A 155 43.12 6.58 4.40
N LEU A 156 42.57 5.43 4.79
CA LEU A 156 41.50 5.35 5.79
C LEU A 156 42.05 5.63 7.20
N LEU A 157 43.25 5.14 7.50
CA LEU A 157 43.95 5.44 8.75
C LEU A 157 44.31 6.92 8.84
N ALA A 158 44.84 7.52 7.77
CA ALA A 158 45.14 8.96 7.72
C ALA A 158 43.89 9.83 7.99
N ARG A 159 42.75 9.50 7.38
CA ARG A 159 41.46 10.19 7.63
C ARG A 159 40.91 9.96 9.04
N SER A 160 41.15 8.79 9.62
CA SER A 160 40.66 8.44 10.96
C SER A 160 41.51 9.05 12.07
N ALA A 161 42.82 9.18 11.86
CA ALA A 161 43.75 9.84 12.77
C ALA A 161 43.58 11.37 12.78
N ALA A 162 43.12 11.97 11.67
CA ALA A 162 42.72 13.38 11.61
C ALA A 162 41.49 13.73 12.48
N PHE A 163 40.79 12.73 13.01
CA PHE A 163 39.61 12.91 13.84
C PHE A 163 40.02 13.23 15.29
N THR A 164 40.47 14.47 15.52
CA THR A 164 40.73 15.00 16.85
C THR A 164 39.45 14.97 17.69
N LYS A 165 39.51 14.41 18.90
CA LYS A 165 38.43 14.54 19.89
C LYS A 165 38.30 16.02 20.24
N LEU A 166 37.13 16.62 20.00
CA LEU A 166 36.88 17.99 20.44
C LEU A 166 36.84 18.04 21.96
N ASP A 167 37.72 18.85 22.54
CA ASP A 167 37.64 19.19 23.95
C ASP A 167 36.44 20.12 24.21
N THR A 168 35.99 20.17 25.46
CA THR A 168 34.86 20.96 25.93
C THR A 168 35.03 22.45 25.59
N ALA A 169 36.27 22.95 25.65
CA ALA A 169 36.59 24.33 25.24
C ALA A 169 36.43 24.55 23.73
N GLU A 170 36.82 23.59 22.89
CA GLU A 170 36.66 23.68 21.44
C GLU A 170 35.19 23.60 21.02
N LYS A 171 34.39 22.74 21.68
CA LYS A 171 32.94 22.68 21.47
C LYS A 171 32.27 24.03 21.77
N LYS A 172 32.69 24.71 22.84
CA LYS A 172 32.17 26.02 23.22
C LYS A 172 32.52 27.10 22.19
N ARG A 173 33.77 27.16 21.74
CA ARG A 173 34.19 28.10 20.67
C ARG A 173 33.43 27.87 19.36
N LEU A 174 33.18 26.61 19.02
CA LEU A 174 32.42 26.24 17.82
C LEU A 174 30.96 26.69 17.93
N TYR A 175 30.37 26.58 19.13
CA TYR A 175 29.03 27.08 19.41
C TYR A 175 28.95 28.62 19.35
N GLU A 176 29.90 29.31 19.96
CA GLU A 176 30.00 30.79 19.95
C GLU A 176 30.14 31.32 18.52
N LEU A 177 31.04 30.73 17.72
CA LEU A 177 31.22 31.07 16.31
C LEU A 177 29.94 30.85 15.49
N ALA A 178 29.24 29.73 15.71
CA ALA A 178 27.98 29.47 15.02
C ALA A 178 26.89 30.49 15.41
N CYS A 179 26.89 30.95 16.66
CA CYS A 179 25.99 32.00 17.13
C CYS A 179 26.29 33.37 16.51
N GLU A 180 27.56 33.78 16.47
CA GLU A 180 27.98 35.03 15.80
C GLU A 180 27.61 35.01 14.32
N MET A 181 27.90 33.91 13.62
CA MET A 181 27.54 33.76 12.20
C MET A 181 26.01 33.80 12.00
N ALA A 182 25.23 33.23 12.92
CA ALA A 182 23.78 33.31 12.87
C ALA A 182 23.24 34.74 13.08
N GLN A 183 23.88 35.54 13.95
CA GLN A 183 23.49 36.93 14.22
C GLN A 183 23.71 37.87 13.02
N THR A 184 24.66 37.57 12.13
CA THR A 184 24.87 38.38 10.92
C THR A 184 23.71 38.37 9.92
N GLY A 185 22.70 37.52 10.11
CA GLY A 185 21.48 37.47 9.29
C GLY A 185 21.68 37.00 7.85
N ARG A 186 22.92 36.64 7.45
CA ARG A 186 23.25 36.20 6.08
C ARG A 186 22.82 34.76 5.76
N HIS A 187 22.37 33.99 6.75
CA HIS A 187 22.03 32.57 6.59
C HIS A 187 20.53 32.35 6.76
N ARG A 188 19.84 31.92 5.69
CA ARG A 188 18.38 31.71 5.70
C ARG A 188 17.99 30.37 6.29
N THR A 189 18.91 29.41 6.34
CA THR A 189 18.64 28.06 6.87
C THR A 189 19.75 27.56 7.79
N ARG A 190 19.39 26.74 8.79
CA ARG A 190 20.36 26.07 9.68
C ARG A 190 21.37 25.25 8.88
N ASN A 191 20.98 24.71 7.73
CA ASN A 191 21.86 23.96 6.85
C ASN A 191 22.95 24.82 6.21
N GLU A 192 22.65 26.05 5.80
CA GLU A 192 23.64 27.01 5.32
C GLU A 192 24.62 27.40 6.42
N LEU A 193 24.11 27.63 7.63
CA LEU A 193 24.94 27.90 8.81
C LEU A 193 25.92 26.74 9.08
N LEU A 194 25.43 25.49 9.08
CA LEU A 194 26.27 24.31 9.28
C LEU A 194 27.37 24.16 8.23
N VAL A 195 27.08 24.50 6.96
CA VAL A 195 28.08 24.46 5.88
C VAL A 195 29.16 25.52 6.11
N ARG A 196 28.76 26.74 6.45
CA ARG A 196 29.70 27.86 6.68
C ARG A 196 30.60 27.64 7.89
N VAL A 197 30.04 27.14 8.99
CA VAL A 197 30.83 26.79 10.18
C VAL A 197 31.75 25.60 9.89
N SER A 198 31.31 24.64 9.06
CA SER A 198 32.14 23.53 8.60
C SER A 198 33.33 24.01 7.75
N GLU A 199 33.10 24.95 6.83
CA GLU A 199 34.14 25.58 6.00
C GLU A 199 35.16 26.37 6.84
N SER A 200 34.70 27.15 7.81
CA SER A 200 35.60 28.00 8.64
C SER A 200 36.41 27.20 9.66
N THR A 201 35.85 26.11 10.18
CA THR A 201 36.53 25.29 11.21
C THR A 201 37.28 24.09 10.63
N GLY A 202 37.11 23.79 9.33
CA GLY A 202 37.64 22.58 8.69
C GLY A 202 37.05 21.29 9.26
N ARG A 203 35.97 21.35 10.03
CA ARG A 203 35.33 20.19 10.67
C ARG A 203 34.19 19.66 9.82
N ALA A 204 33.92 18.35 9.91
CA ALA A 204 32.79 17.75 9.21
C ALA A 204 31.46 18.38 9.68
N ARG A 205 30.59 18.68 8.72
CA ARG A 205 29.26 19.25 8.94
C ARG A 205 28.43 18.52 10.00
N GLU A 206 28.53 17.20 10.03
CA GLU A 206 27.80 16.37 10.99
C GLU A 206 28.33 16.54 12.43
N THR A 207 29.64 16.74 12.59
CA THR A 207 30.26 17.06 13.88
C THR A 207 29.79 18.42 14.38
N VAL A 208 29.77 19.43 13.50
CA VAL A 208 29.26 20.76 13.81
C VAL A 208 27.78 20.69 14.22
N ARG A 209 26.96 19.92 13.50
CA ARG A 209 25.55 19.71 13.84
C ARG A 209 25.38 19.10 15.22
N TYR A 210 26.11 18.02 15.50
CA TYR A 210 26.04 17.33 16.77
C TYR A 210 26.43 18.24 17.94
N VAL A 211 27.54 18.97 17.81
CA VAL A 211 28.00 19.93 18.84
C VAL A 211 26.96 21.02 19.07
N LEU A 212 26.38 21.59 18.01
CA LEU A 212 25.32 22.57 18.14
C LEU A 212 24.08 22.01 18.84
N GLU A 213 23.61 20.81 18.46
CA GLU A 213 22.45 20.17 19.11
C GLU A 213 22.71 19.75 20.57
N GLU A 214 23.97 19.42 20.91
CA GLU A 214 24.40 19.13 22.28
C GLU A 214 24.42 20.40 23.13
N MET A 215 25.01 21.48 22.62
CA MET A 215 25.14 22.77 23.31
C MET A 215 23.81 23.50 23.46
N GLU A 216 22.93 23.46 22.45
CA GLU A 216 21.58 24.06 22.51
C GLU A 216 20.67 23.38 23.55
N ARG A 217 20.88 22.08 23.81
CA ARG A 217 20.18 21.37 24.90
C ARG A 217 20.63 21.82 26.28
N GLN A 218 21.89 22.22 26.43
CA GLN A 218 22.48 22.62 27.70
C GLN A 218 22.31 24.12 28.00
N HIS A 219 22.43 24.97 26.98
CA HIS A 219 22.49 26.43 27.12
C HIS A 219 21.30 27.16 26.46
N GLY A 220 20.34 26.42 25.90
CA GLY A 220 19.22 26.97 25.15
C GLY A 220 19.55 27.24 23.67
N PRO A 221 18.55 27.36 22.79
CA PRO A 221 18.77 27.63 21.37
C PRO A 221 19.36 29.03 21.17
N CYS A 222 20.32 29.14 20.24
CA CYS A 222 20.82 30.44 19.82
C CYS A 222 19.66 31.25 19.21
N GLN A 223 19.30 32.40 19.80
CA GLN A 223 18.11 33.19 19.40
C GLN A 223 18.15 33.65 17.92
N ALA A 224 19.33 33.68 17.31
CA ALA A 224 19.53 34.02 15.90
C ALA A 224 19.62 32.81 14.94
N ALA A 225 19.71 31.58 15.45
CA ALA A 225 19.79 30.39 14.60
C ALA A 225 18.40 29.98 14.10
N PRO A 226 18.22 29.66 12.80
CA PRO A 226 16.95 29.17 12.30
C PRO A 226 16.53 27.91 13.06
N ALA A 227 15.36 27.95 13.71
CA ALA A 227 14.85 26.84 14.50
C ALA A 227 14.96 25.52 13.71
N SER A 228 15.45 24.47 14.38
CA SER A 228 15.48 23.14 13.77
C SER A 228 14.07 22.80 13.28
N ARG A 229 13.94 22.46 11.99
CA ARG A 229 12.66 21.98 11.45
C ARG A 229 12.37 20.63 12.09
N GLY A 230 11.78 20.64 13.29
CA GLY A 230 11.49 19.44 14.08
C GLY A 230 10.73 18.39 13.26
N ARG A 231 10.88 17.11 13.66
CA ARG A 231 10.10 15.99 13.11
C ARG A 231 8.62 16.33 13.26
N LEU A 232 7.86 16.26 12.15
CA LEU A 232 6.42 16.53 12.21
C LEU A 232 5.70 15.44 12.98
N GLY A 233 4.77 15.86 13.83
CA GLY A 233 3.81 14.97 14.46
C GLY A 233 2.81 14.43 13.44
N ALA A 234 2.22 13.26 13.71
CA ALA A 234 1.21 12.65 12.85
C ALA A 234 -0.03 13.56 12.64
N LYS A 235 -0.41 14.34 13.66
CA LYS A 235 -1.52 15.30 13.61
C LYS A 235 -1.25 16.45 12.65
N GLU A 236 -0.03 17.01 12.68
CA GLU A 236 0.37 18.09 11.77
C GLU A 236 0.41 17.60 10.32
N ALA A 237 0.93 16.40 10.09
CA ALA A 237 0.96 15.78 8.76
C ALA A 237 -0.44 15.59 8.16
N ALA A 238 -1.39 15.11 8.98
CA ALA A 238 -2.79 14.98 8.57
C ALA A 238 -3.43 16.35 8.29
N HIS A 239 -3.10 17.38 9.08
CA HIS A 239 -3.61 18.74 8.89
C HIS A 239 -3.09 19.36 7.57
N ILE A 240 -1.80 19.22 7.28
CA ILE A 240 -1.19 19.64 6.01
C ILE A 240 -1.90 18.98 4.83
N TYR A 241 -2.17 17.68 4.91
CA TYR A 241 -2.86 16.96 3.86
C TYR A 241 -4.30 17.44 3.67
N LYS A 242 -5.03 17.71 4.77
CA LYS A 242 -6.39 18.26 4.73
C LYS A 242 -6.42 19.62 4.02
N LEU A 243 -5.51 20.54 4.37
CA LEU A 243 -5.42 21.86 3.73
C LEU A 243 -5.05 21.75 2.25
N SER A 244 -4.14 20.84 1.90
CA SER A 244 -3.80 20.56 0.50
C SER A 244 -5.00 20.05 -0.31
N ARG A 245 -5.89 19.25 0.28
CA ARG A 245 -7.12 18.78 -0.38
C ARG A 245 -8.16 19.88 -0.54
N GLN A 246 -8.12 20.93 0.28
CA GLN A 246 -8.99 22.10 0.18
C GLN A 246 -8.51 23.11 -0.89
N GLY A 247 -7.41 22.82 -1.59
CA GLY A 247 -6.88 23.69 -2.64
C GLY A 247 -5.92 24.78 -2.17
N VAL A 248 -5.50 24.76 -0.89
CA VAL A 248 -4.51 25.72 -0.38
C VAL A 248 -3.19 25.52 -1.14
N PRO A 249 -2.62 26.59 -1.74
CA PRO A 249 -1.42 26.46 -2.55
C PRO A 249 -0.21 26.09 -1.70
N THR A 250 0.73 25.35 -2.28
CA THR A 250 1.92 24.85 -1.55
C THR A 250 2.77 25.97 -0.95
N ARG A 251 2.73 27.18 -1.52
CA ARG A 251 3.46 28.36 -1.00
C ARG A 251 2.96 28.76 0.39
N GLU A 252 1.64 28.87 0.56
CA GLU A 252 1.02 29.20 1.85
C GLU A 252 1.30 28.12 2.91
N LEU A 253 1.28 26.84 2.51
CA LEU A 253 1.63 25.73 3.40
C LEU A 253 3.11 25.78 3.85
N ILE A 254 4.02 26.25 3.00
CA ILE A 254 5.44 26.43 3.36
C ILE A 254 5.58 27.52 4.42
N GLU A 255 4.88 28.63 4.25
CA GLU A 255 4.91 29.77 5.18
C GLU A 255 4.29 29.41 6.53
N GLN A 256 3.10 28.80 6.51
CA GLN A 256 2.35 28.44 7.71
C GLN A 256 3.07 27.39 8.56
N PHE A 257 3.60 26.33 7.94
CA PHE A 257 4.23 25.21 8.68
C PHE A 257 5.75 25.33 8.77
N LYS A 258 6.36 26.34 8.13
CA LYS A 258 7.82 26.58 8.06
C LYS A 258 8.62 25.35 7.59
N LYS A 259 8.03 24.48 6.76
CA LYS A 259 8.65 23.24 6.26
C LYS A 259 9.21 23.40 4.85
N SER A 260 10.11 22.48 4.47
CA SER A 260 10.64 22.47 3.10
C SER A 260 9.57 21.96 2.12
N ARG A 261 9.66 22.43 0.86
CA ARG A 261 8.79 21.97 -0.23
C ARG A 261 8.81 20.45 -0.40
N SER A 262 10.01 19.84 -0.34
CA SER A 262 10.16 18.38 -0.46
C SER A 262 9.53 17.61 0.70
N THR A 263 9.59 18.14 1.92
CA THR A 263 8.91 17.56 3.08
C THR A 263 7.39 17.59 2.91
N LEU A 264 6.83 18.72 2.48
CA LEU A 264 5.39 18.85 2.24
C LEU A 264 4.92 17.90 1.14
N HIS A 265 5.58 17.90 -0.02
CA HIS A 265 5.24 16.99 -1.11
C HIS A 265 5.33 15.52 -0.67
N ARG A 266 6.35 15.15 0.11
CA ARG A 266 6.47 13.78 0.65
C ARG A 266 5.28 13.42 1.53
N ILE A 267 4.89 14.30 2.46
CA ILE A 267 3.74 14.07 3.35
C ILE A 267 2.45 13.94 2.54
N ILE A 268 2.19 14.88 1.63
CA ILE A 268 1.00 14.89 0.78
C ILE A 268 0.92 13.58 -0.01
N ASN A 269 1.99 13.18 -0.69
CA ASN A 269 1.98 11.97 -1.51
C ASN A 269 1.89 10.69 -0.67
N GLN A 270 2.48 10.65 0.53
CA GLN A 270 2.31 9.52 1.46
C GLN A 270 0.85 9.38 1.91
N HIS A 271 0.15 10.49 2.16
CA HIS A 271 -1.27 10.46 2.48
C HIS A 271 -2.15 10.10 1.28
N ARG A 272 -1.87 10.65 0.09
CA ARG A 272 -2.54 10.25 -1.17
C ARG A 272 -2.44 8.74 -1.41
N ALA A 273 -1.24 8.17 -1.23
CA ALA A 273 -1.00 6.74 -1.34
C ALA A 273 -1.83 5.91 -0.33
N LYS A 274 -1.97 6.40 0.91
CA LYS A 274 -2.81 5.74 1.93
C LYS A 274 -4.29 5.82 1.58
N ASP A 275 -4.78 6.97 1.14
CA ASP A 275 -6.17 7.15 0.74
C ASP A 275 -6.54 6.24 -0.45
N LEU A 276 -5.67 6.15 -1.45
CA LEU A 276 -5.85 5.24 -2.60
C LEU A 276 -5.85 3.76 -2.19
N MET A 277 -5.03 3.39 -1.21
CA MET A 277 -5.01 2.03 -0.66
C MET A 277 -6.27 1.71 0.16
N ALA A 278 -6.82 2.70 0.87
CA ALA A 278 -8.04 2.54 1.66
C ALA A 278 -9.33 2.55 0.83
N ARG A 279 -9.32 3.13 -0.38
CA ARG A 279 -10.49 3.19 -1.26
C ARG A 279 -10.89 1.78 -1.71
N LYS A 280 -12.12 1.36 -1.37
CA LYS A 280 -12.73 0.13 -1.90
C LYS A 280 -13.08 0.35 -3.37
N ILE A 281 -12.46 -0.44 -4.26
CA ILE A 281 -12.68 -0.37 -5.71
C ILE A 281 -13.17 -1.75 -6.14
N GLU A 282 -14.48 -1.88 -6.37
CA GLU A 282 -15.12 -3.09 -6.88
C GLU A 282 -15.37 -2.93 -8.37
N PHE A 283 -15.14 -3.95 -9.19
CA PHE A 283 -15.43 -3.93 -10.62
C PHE A 283 -15.89 -5.30 -11.09
N ILE A 284 -16.59 -5.34 -12.22
CA ILE A 284 -17.01 -6.57 -12.88
C ILE A 284 -15.91 -6.95 -13.87
N HIS A 285 -15.29 -8.11 -13.63
CA HIS A 285 -14.20 -8.63 -14.47
C HIS A 285 -14.74 -9.14 -15.80
N SER A 286 -13.98 -8.93 -16.87
CA SER A 286 -14.17 -9.58 -18.16
C SER A 286 -12.83 -10.16 -18.63
N PRO A 287 -12.82 -11.35 -19.27
CA PRO A 287 -11.61 -11.96 -19.84
C PRO A 287 -10.87 -11.03 -20.81
N GLU A 288 -11.59 -10.10 -21.44
CA GLU A 288 -11.02 -9.12 -22.38
C GLU A 288 -10.02 -8.14 -21.73
N PHE A 289 -10.02 -8.00 -20.40
CA PHE A 289 -9.17 -7.06 -19.68
C PHE A 289 -7.70 -7.50 -19.61
N GLU A 290 -7.47 -8.81 -19.73
CA GLU A 290 -6.13 -9.42 -19.65
C GLU A 290 -5.51 -9.64 -21.04
N ALA A 291 -6.27 -9.36 -22.11
CA ALA A 291 -5.79 -9.53 -23.47
C ALA A 291 -4.59 -8.60 -23.77
N PRO A 292 -3.62 -9.05 -24.59
CA PRO A 292 -2.56 -8.16 -25.07
C PRO A 292 -3.18 -6.99 -25.84
N ASN A 293 -2.74 -5.77 -25.54
CA ASN A 293 -3.28 -4.51 -26.07
C ASN A 293 -4.73 -4.15 -25.63
N ALA A 294 -5.25 -4.74 -24.55
CA ALA A 294 -6.54 -4.35 -23.98
C ALA A 294 -6.61 -2.83 -23.70
N ASP A 295 -5.54 -2.24 -23.16
CA ASP A 295 -5.43 -0.81 -22.88
C ASP A 295 -5.71 0.05 -24.13
N ALA A 296 -5.11 -0.29 -25.27
CA ALA A 296 -5.29 0.45 -26.52
C ALA A 296 -6.69 0.22 -27.12
N ARG A 297 -7.22 -1.01 -27.09
CA ARG A 297 -8.52 -1.32 -27.69
C ARG A 297 -9.69 -0.76 -26.90
N LEU A 298 -9.69 -0.93 -25.58
CA LEU A 298 -10.82 -0.59 -24.72
C LEU A 298 -10.89 0.90 -24.38
N LEU A 299 -9.73 1.58 -24.29
CA LEU A 299 -9.69 3.02 -24.03
C LEU A 299 -9.81 3.87 -25.30
N ALA A 300 -9.36 3.39 -26.47
CA ALA A 300 -9.50 4.14 -27.74
C ALA A 300 -10.89 3.99 -28.40
N THR A 301 -11.80 3.22 -27.79
CA THR A 301 -13.18 3.08 -28.27
C THR A 301 -13.83 4.46 -28.40
N ALA A 302 -14.68 4.68 -29.41
CA ALA A 302 -15.38 5.94 -29.74
C ALA A 302 -16.29 6.54 -28.63
N THR A 303 -16.16 6.08 -27.38
CA THR A 303 -16.83 6.61 -26.19
C THR A 303 -16.27 7.97 -25.75
N ASP A 304 -15.05 8.34 -26.15
CA ASP A 304 -14.49 9.68 -25.85
C ASP A 304 -15.31 10.81 -26.48
N ALA A 305 -15.80 10.61 -27.70
CA ALA A 305 -16.69 11.58 -28.36
C ALA A 305 -18.04 11.72 -27.64
N LEU A 306 -18.53 10.64 -27.02
CA LEU A 306 -19.78 10.64 -26.27
C LEU A 306 -19.66 11.34 -24.91
N ILE A 307 -18.50 11.22 -24.25
CA ILE A 307 -18.25 11.79 -22.91
C ILE A 307 -17.76 13.24 -22.99
N GLY A 308 -17.06 13.62 -24.07
CA GLY A 308 -16.48 14.94 -24.26
C GLY A 308 -17.50 16.06 -24.47
N ASP A 309 -18.69 15.74 -24.99
CA ASP A 309 -19.75 16.71 -25.29
C ASP A 309 -20.69 16.91 -24.08
N THR A 310 -20.12 17.32 -22.94
CA THR A 310 -20.87 17.60 -21.69
C THR A 310 -21.96 18.68 -21.80
N GLN A 311 -22.07 19.38 -22.93
CA GLN A 311 -23.11 20.38 -23.21
C GLN A 311 -24.23 19.87 -24.13
N ALA A 312 -24.07 18.71 -24.78
CA ALA A 312 -25.12 18.11 -25.59
C ALA A 312 -26.11 17.34 -24.68
N ALA A 313 -27.40 17.44 -24.98
CA ALA A 313 -28.42 16.70 -24.26
C ALA A 313 -28.09 15.19 -24.29
N PRO A 314 -28.16 14.48 -23.15
CA PRO A 314 -27.76 13.08 -23.09
C PRO A 314 -28.62 12.25 -24.05
N VAL A 315 -27.95 11.66 -25.05
CA VAL A 315 -28.61 10.84 -26.07
C VAL A 315 -28.97 9.49 -25.46
N MET A 316 -30.16 8.98 -25.82
CA MET A 316 -30.57 7.65 -25.41
C MET A 316 -29.57 6.60 -25.90
N LEU A 317 -29.03 5.81 -24.95
CA LEU A 317 -27.98 4.84 -25.25
C LEU A 317 -28.55 3.59 -25.94
N THR A 318 -27.89 3.17 -27.02
CA THR A 318 -28.11 1.85 -27.62
C THR A 318 -27.48 0.75 -26.75
N ARG A 319 -27.94 -0.49 -26.91
CA ARG A 319 -27.37 -1.66 -26.21
C ARG A 319 -25.86 -1.79 -26.38
N ARG A 320 -25.36 -1.52 -27.60
CA ARG A 320 -23.92 -1.55 -27.89
C ARG A 320 -23.16 -0.44 -27.16
N GLN A 321 -23.72 0.76 -27.10
CA GLN A 321 -23.12 1.88 -26.37
C GLN A 321 -23.12 1.62 -24.86
N GLU A 322 -24.21 1.11 -24.30
CA GLU A 322 -24.28 0.69 -22.88
C GLU A 322 -23.16 -0.30 -22.56
N SER A 323 -23.07 -1.40 -23.33
CA SER A 323 -22.05 -2.44 -23.12
C SER A 323 -20.63 -1.86 -23.20
N ASN A 324 -20.34 -1.00 -24.19
CA ASN A 324 -19.04 -0.34 -24.32
C ASN A 324 -18.71 0.60 -23.14
N LEU A 325 -19.69 1.37 -22.65
CA LEU A 325 -19.50 2.29 -21.52
C LEU A 325 -19.26 1.52 -20.21
N PHE A 326 -20.04 0.47 -19.94
CA PHE A 326 -19.84 -0.37 -18.76
C PHE A 326 -18.54 -1.16 -18.83
N CYS A 327 -18.16 -1.66 -20.00
CA CYS A 327 -16.86 -2.29 -20.23
C CYS A 327 -15.73 -1.31 -19.90
N ARG A 328 -15.76 -0.09 -20.45
CA ARG A 328 -14.77 0.96 -20.17
C ARG A 328 -14.73 1.35 -18.68
N TYR A 329 -15.89 1.56 -18.06
CA TYR A 329 -16.01 1.90 -16.64
C TYR A 329 -15.33 0.86 -15.75
N ASN A 330 -15.62 -0.42 -15.98
CA ASN A 330 -15.02 -1.52 -15.22
C ASN A 330 -13.53 -1.71 -15.55
N PHE A 331 -13.13 -1.51 -16.81
CA PHE A 331 -11.73 -1.61 -17.23
C PHE A 331 -10.84 -0.53 -16.59
N LEU A 332 -11.31 0.73 -16.52
CA LEU A 332 -10.60 1.82 -15.84
C LEU A 332 -10.34 1.49 -14.35
N LYS A 333 -11.36 0.92 -13.68
CA LYS A 333 -11.26 0.48 -12.28
C LYS A 333 -10.32 -0.70 -12.12
N TYR A 334 -10.36 -1.67 -13.04
CA TYR A 334 -9.41 -2.78 -13.11
C TYR A 334 -7.97 -2.26 -13.25
N LEU A 335 -7.70 -1.34 -14.17
CA LEU A 335 -6.38 -0.73 -14.35
C LEU A 335 -5.91 0.01 -13.09
N ALA A 336 -6.81 0.76 -12.44
CA ALA A 336 -6.50 1.45 -11.19
C ALA A 336 -6.10 0.46 -10.08
N VAL A 337 -6.80 -0.68 -9.97
CA VAL A 337 -6.47 -1.75 -9.01
C VAL A 337 -5.15 -2.42 -9.37
N ARG A 338 -4.90 -2.75 -10.65
CA ARG A 338 -3.64 -3.35 -11.12
C ARG A 338 -2.44 -2.44 -10.83
N LEU A 339 -2.59 -1.13 -11.02
CA LEU A 339 -1.54 -0.15 -10.74
C LEU A 339 -1.35 0.11 -9.24
N ARG A 340 -2.41 -0.07 -8.44
CA ARG A 340 -2.37 0.10 -6.98
C ARG A 340 -1.36 -0.83 -6.32
N ASP A 341 -1.18 -2.04 -6.84
CA ASP A 341 -0.21 -3.02 -6.31
C ASP A 341 1.25 -2.52 -6.39
N GLY A 342 1.55 -1.57 -7.28
CA GLY A 342 2.86 -0.94 -7.41
C GLY A 342 3.16 0.17 -6.39
N ILE A 343 2.20 0.57 -5.55
CA ILE A 343 2.38 1.71 -4.63
C ILE A 343 3.27 1.34 -3.44
N ARG A 344 4.40 2.04 -3.31
CA ARG A 344 5.27 1.98 -2.11
C ARG A 344 4.90 3.10 -1.13
N LEU A 345 4.26 2.75 -0.01
CA LEU A 345 3.77 3.74 0.98
C LEU A 345 4.84 4.69 1.55
N GLN A 346 6.08 4.23 1.67
CA GLN A 346 7.17 5.02 2.25
C GLN A 346 7.71 6.06 1.26
N GLN A 347 7.72 5.74 -0.04
CA GLN A 347 8.22 6.57 -1.13
C GLN A 347 7.35 6.37 -2.38
N PRO A 348 6.12 6.93 -2.39
CA PRO A 348 5.21 6.73 -3.50
C PRO A 348 5.66 7.55 -4.72
N ALA A 349 5.64 6.90 -5.89
CA ALA A 349 5.96 7.57 -7.15
C ALA A 349 4.80 8.49 -7.58
N VAL A 350 5.07 9.79 -7.72
CA VAL A 350 4.05 10.79 -8.06
C VAL A 350 3.33 10.48 -9.37
N ARG A 351 4.08 10.03 -10.39
CA ARG A 351 3.51 9.64 -11.69
C ARG A 351 2.50 8.49 -11.56
N LEU A 352 2.79 7.51 -10.70
CA LEU A 352 1.89 6.39 -10.45
C LEU A 352 0.61 6.84 -9.74
N LEU A 353 0.74 7.65 -8.68
CA LEU A 353 -0.43 8.19 -7.96
C LEU A 353 -1.33 9.01 -8.88
N ASN A 354 -0.73 9.93 -9.66
CA ASN A 354 -1.46 10.73 -10.62
C ASN A 354 -2.18 9.84 -11.64
N ARG A 355 -1.51 8.80 -12.17
CA ARG A 355 -2.13 7.90 -13.15
C ARG A 355 -3.33 7.16 -12.57
N ILE A 356 -3.24 6.66 -11.34
CA ILE A 356 -4.35 5.97 -10.67
C ILE A 356 -5.52 6.94 -10.44
N GLU A 357 -5.24 8.15 -9.94
CA GLU A 357 -6.28 9.17 -9.75
C GLU A 357 -6.94 9.55 -11.08
N THR A 358 -6.18 9.77 -12.15
CA THR A 358 -6.73 10.05 -13.48
C THR A 358 -7.63 8.92 -13.99
N LEU A 359 -7.24 7.65 -13.81
CA LEU A 359 -8.09 6.52 -14.19
C LEU A 359 -9.40 6.46 -13.40
N LEU A 360 -9.35 6.79 -12.11
CA LEU A 360 -10.55 6.84 -11.27
C LEU A 360 -11.45 8.03 -11.62
N ASP A 361 -10.85 9.19 -11.91
CA ASP A 361 -11.59 10.38 -12.36
C ASP A 361 -12.26 10.12 -13.72
N GLU A 362 -11.57 9.45 -14.65
CA GLU A 362 -12.16 9.00 -15.91
C GLU A 362 -13.30 8.01 -15.68
N ALA A 363 -13.16 7.06 -14.74
CA ALA A 363 -14.23 6.13 -14.40
C ALA A 363 -15.44 6.86 -13.79
N ASP A 364 -15.20 7.86 -12.95
CA ASP A 364 -16.25 8.69 -12.35
C ASP A 364 -16.97 9.53 -13.41
N ARG A 365 -16.27 10.02 -14.46
CA ARG A 365 -16.90 10.67 -15.62
C ARG A 365 -17.79 9.72 -16.43
N VAL A 366 -17.31 8.51 -16.72
CA VAL A 366 -18.11 7.49 -17.41
C VAL A 366 -19.36 7.15 -16.59
N LYS A 367 -19.23 6.98 -15.27
CA LYS A 367 -20.35 6.75 -14.36
C LYS A 367 -21.36 7.89 -14.42
N GLN A 368 -20.91 9.15 -14.33
CA GLN A 368 -21.79 10.32 -14.43
C GLN A 368 -22.57 10.34 -15.75
N TYR A 369 -21.90 10.04 -16.86
CA TYR A 369 -22.54 9.98 -18.17
C TYR A 369 -23.61 8.87 -18.26
N ILE A 370 -23.32 7.67 -17.75
CA ILE A 370 -24.30 6.57 -17.69
C ILE A 370 -25.51 6.97 -16.84
N VAL A 371 -25.29 7.59 -15.67
CA VAL A 371 -26.36 8.04 -14.78
C VAL A 371 -27.21 9.11 -15.45
N GLN A 372 -26.60 10.14 -16.05
CA GLN A 372 -27.29 11.22 -16.77
C GLN A 372 -28.16 10.69 -17.91
N SER A 373 -27.63 9.75 -18.70
CA SER A 373 -28.35 9.13 -19.82
C SER A 373 -29.57 8.30 -19.38
N ASN A 374 -29.61 7.88 -18.11
CA ASN A 374 -30.70 7.08 -17.54
C ASN A 374 -31.56 7.86 -16.52
N MET A 375 -31.35 9.17 -16.35
CA MET A 375 -32.24 10.04 -15.56
C MET A 375 -33.72 9.93 -15.98
N PRO A 376 -34.06 9.92 -17.28
CA PRO A 376 -35.46 9.88 -17.71
C PRO A 376 -36.22 8.65 -17.23
N LEU A 377 -35.54 7.50 -17.14
CA LEU A 377 -36.11 6.27 -16.59
C LEU A 377 -36.58 6.49 -15.15
N VAL A 378 -35.81 7.21 -14.35
CA VAL A 378 -36.12 7.48 -12.94
C VAL A 378 -37.28 8.45 -12.80
N VAL A 379 -37.29 9.52 -13.61
CA VAL A 379 -38.41 10.47 -13.65
C VAL A 379 -39.71 9.76 -14.05
N SER A 380 -39.64 8.86 -15.04
CA SER A 380 -40.80 8.07 -15.48
C SER A 380 -41.32 7.13 -14.38
N ILE A 381 -40.42 6.42 -13.69
CA ILE A 381 -40.81 5.54 -12.58
C ILE A 381 -41.34 6.37 -11.40
N ALA A 382 -40.69 7.48 -11.03
CA ALA A 382 -41.13 8.36 -9.96
C ALA A 382 -42.50 9.01 -10.24
N GLY A 383 -42.79 9.36 -11.50
CA GLY A 383 -44.09 9.91 -11.91
C GLY A 383 -45.26 8.97 -11.66
N ARG A 384 -45.04 7.63 -11.72
CA ARG A 384 -46.06 6.65 -11.32
C ARG A 384 -46.32 6.63 -9.81
N HIS A 385 -45.45 7.27 -9.03
CA HIS A 385 -45.54 7.36 -7.59
C HIS A 385 -46.07 8.70 -7.08
N GLN A 386 -46.45 9.61 -7.98
CA GLN A 386 -47.02 10.92 -7.66
C GLN A 386 -48.39 10.72 -6.98
N GLY A 387 -48.51 11.18 -5.73
CA GLY A 387 -49.66 10.91 -4.85
C GLY A 387 -49.28 10.33 -3.47
N ALA A 388 -48.00 10.01 -3.25
CA ALA A 388 -47.47 9.82 -1.89
C ALA A 388 -47.22 11.17 -1.19
N GLN A 389 -47.15 11.21 0.15
CA GLN A 389 -46.80 12.42 0.94
C GLN A 389 -45.44 13.06 0.59
N MET A 390 -44.66 12.41 -0.27
CA MET A 390 -43.29 12.76 -0.62
C MET A 390 -43.27 13.56 -1.92
N ALA A 391 -42.51 14.65 -1.94
CA ALA A 391 -42.47 15.54 -3.10
C ALA A 391 -41.72 14.88 -4.28
N MET A 392 -42.06 15.27 -5.51
CA MET A 392 -41.50 14.67 -6.74
C MET A 392 -39.96 14.75 -6.79
N ASN A 393 -39.39 15.87 -6.35
CA ASN A 393 -37.95 16.08 -6.23
C ASN A 393 -37.28 15.08 -5.25
N GLU A 394 -37.93 14.76 -4.14
CA GLU A 394 -37.44 13.77 -3.18
C GLU A 394 -37.49 12.37 -3.79
N LEU A 395 -38.58 12.03 -4.51
CA LEU A 395 -38.72 10.73 -5.18
C LEU A 395 -37.65 10.53 -6.25
N VAL A 396 -37.42 11.56 -7.08
CA VAL A 396 -36.36 11.54 -8.08
C VAL A 396 -34.99 11.42 -7.42
N SER A 397 -34.74 12.12 -6.31
CA SER A 397 -33.47 12.03 -5.56
C SER A 397 -33.22 10.64 -5.00
N GLU A 398 -34.25 9.99 -4.44
CA GLU A 398 -34.14 8.62 -3.93
C GLU A 398 -33.94 7.60 -5.08
N GLY A 399 -34.69 7.76 -6.18
CA GLY A 399 -34.53 6.93 -7.36
C GLY A 399 -33.15 7.08 -8.01
N MET A 400 -32.56 8.27 -7.91
CA MET A 400 -31.18 8.53 -8.33
C MET A 400 -30.15 7.75 -7.52
N LEU A 401 -30.31 7.67 -6.20
CA LEU A 401 -29.42 6.87 -5.36
C LEU A 401 -29.51 5.38 -5.73
N ALA A 402 -30.72 4.88 -5.99
CA ALA A 402 -30.94 3.51 -6.45
C ALA A 402 -30.31 3.26 -7.83
N LEU A 403 -30.45 4.21 -8.77
CA LEU A 403 -29.81 4.14 -10.09
C LEU A 403 -28.28 4.11 -9.96
N MET A 404 -27.68 4.98 -9.15
CA MET A 404 -26.22 5.00 -8.94
C MET A 404 -25.71 3.68 -8.38
N ALA A 405 -26.43 3.09 -7.42
CA ALA A 405 -26.11 1.77 -6.88
C ALA A 405 -26.26 0.65 -7.92
N ALA A 406 -27.26 0.75 -8.82
CA ALA A 406 -27.44 -0.17 -9.93
C ALA A 406 -26.27 -0.09 -10.92
N VAL A 407 -25.80 1.11 -11.26
CA VAL A 407 -24.61 1.30 -12.13
C VAL A 407 -23.37 0.63 -11.56
N GLU A 408 -23.20 0.61 -10.23
CA GLU A 408 -22.04 -0.03 -9.60
C GLU A 408 -22.05 -1.56 -9.66
N LYS A 409 -23.24 -2.16 -9.74
CA LYS A 409 -23.45 -3.62 -9.67
C LYS A 409 -23.85 -4.26 -11.00
N PHE A 410 -24.20 -3.46 -12.00
CA PHE A 410 -24.73 -3.97 -13.27
C PHE A 410 -23.68 -4.75 -14.05
N ASP A 411 -23.94 -6.04 -14.25
CA ASP A 411 -23.12 -6.95 -15.04
C ASP A 411 -23.45 -6.83 -16.53
N TYR A 412 -22.56 -6.15 -17.26
CA TYR A 412 -22.69 -5.89 -18.70
C TYR A 412 -22.36 -7.09 -19.59
N THR A 413 -21.85 -8.19 -19.01
CA THR A 413 -21.57 -9.43 -19.76
C THR A 413 -22.83 -10.25 -20.01
N ARG A 414 -23.90 -9.94 -19.28
CA ARG A 414 -25.22 -10.59 -19.39
C ARG A 414 -26.04 -10.02 -20.54
N ALA A 415 -27.07 -10.73 -20.97
CA ALA A 415 -27.86 -10.36 -22.15
C ALA A 415 -28.84 -9.20 -21.90
N ASN A 416 -29.08 -8.81 -20.64
CA ASN A 416 -30.07 -7.79 -20.28
C ASN A 416 -29.67 -6.36 -20.62
N ARG A 417 -30.67 -5.55 -20.97
CA ARG A 417 -30.52 -4.08 -21.03
C ARG A 417 -30.33 -3.51 -19.64
N PHE A 418 -29.50 -2.47 -19.53
CA PHE A 418 -29.28 -1.77 -18.26
C PHE A 418 -30.58 -1.18 -17.70
N SER A 419 -31.42 -0.63 -18.58
CA SER A 419 -32.70 -0.02 -18.21
C SER A 419 -33.64 -0.99 -17.49
N THR A 420 -33.68 -2.26 -17.90
CA THR A 420 -34.47 -3.30 -17.22
C THR A 420 -33.95 -3.53 -15.80
N TYR A 421 -32.64 -3.75 -15.63
CA TYR A 421 -32.02 -3.98 -14.32
C TYR A 421 -32.16 -2.76 -13.40
N ALA A 422 -31.88 -1.56 -13.92
CA ALA A 422 -31.98 -0.31 -13.17
C ALA A 422 -33.42 -0.02 -12.74
N GLY A 423 -34.40 -0.25 -13.63
CA GLY A 423 -35.81 -0.08 -13.32
C GLY A 423 -36.26 -0.92 -12.13
N TRP A 424 -35.89 -2.21 -12.11
CA TRP A 424 -36.13 -3.11 -10.98
C TRP A 424 -35.45 -2.62 -9.69
N ALA A 425 -34.21 -2.15 -9.77
CA ALA A 425 -33.49 -1.63 -8.61
C ALA A 425 -34.19 -0.40 -7.99
N ILE A 426 -34.68 0.52 -8.83
CA ILE A 426 -35.41 1.73 -8.41
C ILE A 426 -36.75 1.37 -7.79
N VAL A 427 -37.55 0.55 -8.47
CA VAL A 427 -38.85 0.07 -7.98
C VAL A 427 -38.72 -0.59 -6.60
N ARG A 428 -37.72 -1.45 -6.44
CA ARG A 428 -37.44 -2.14 -5.18
C ARG A 428 -36.97 -1.20 -4.06
N ASP A 429 -36.27 -0.11 -4.39
CA ASP A 429 -35.87 0.89 -3.40
C ASP A 429 -37.07 1.72 -2.93
N PHE A 430 -37.92 2.17 -3.87
CA PHE A 430 -39.17 2.85 -3.56
C PHE A 430 -40.12 1.99 -2.71
N ALA A 431 -40.28 0.71 -3.04
CA ALA A 431 -41.09 -0.22 -2.26
C ALA A 431 -40.61 -0.38 -0.80
N ARG A 432 -39.32 -0.17 -0.53
CA ARG A 432 -38.76 -0.22 0.83
C ARG A 432 -38.99 1.07 1.60
N LYS A 433 -38.93 2.23 0.94
CA LYS A 433 -38.92 3.55 1.57
C LYS A 433 -40.30 4.20 1.67
N ILE A 434 -41.22 3.92 0.75
CA ILE A 434 -42.54 4.56 0.71
C ILE A 434 -43.59 3.62 1.34
N PRO A 435 -44.23 3.99 2.47
CA PRO A 435 -45.28 3.18 3.10
C PRO A 435 -46.54 3.05 2.24
N ALA A 436 -47.19 1.88 2.36
CA ALA A 436 -48.48 1.54 1.76
C ALA A 436 -49.60 2.55 2.06
N GLU A 437 -49.61 3.06 3.29
CA GLU A 437 -50.71 3.80 3.90
C GLU A 437 -50.74 5.29 3.51
N SER A 438 -49.64 5.79 2.92
CA SER A 438 -49.50 7.16 2.42
C SER A 438 -50.19 7.39 1.06
N ARG A 439 -50.91 6.38 0.51
CA ARG A 439 -51.58 6.42 -0.78
C ARG A 439 -53.08 6.20 -0.64
N ARG A 440 -53.83 7.29 -0.39
CA ARG A 440 -55.27 7.32 -0.66
C ARG A 440 -55.46 7.84 -2.09
N PRO A 441 -56.08 7.08 -3.00
CA PRO A 441 -56.45 7.59 -4.31
C PRO A 441 -57.75 8.38 -4.16
N ASP A 442 -57.72 9.49 -3.41
CA ASP A 442 -58.83 10.43 -3.41
C ASP A 442 -58.62 11.39 -4.58
N ARG A 443 -59.54 11.28 -5.55
CA ARG A 443 -59.81 12.20 -6.67
C ARG A 443 -59.08 13.55 -6.60
N ALA A 444 -58.01 13.70 -7.38
CA ALA A 444 -57.52 14.97 -7.92
C ALA A 444 -56.51 14.58 -9.00
N GLY A 445 -56.83 14.68 -10.28
CA GLY A 445 -56.86 15.94 -11.00
C GLY A 445 -55.70 15.87 -11.99
N SER A 446 -55.98 16.06 -13.27
CA SER A 446 -55.01 16.27 -14.33
C SER A 446 -54.12 17.49 -14.01
N GLY A 447 -53.17 17.31 -13.10
CA GLY A 447 -52.22 18.32 -12.65
C GLY A 447 -50.86 18.10 -13.29
N ASP A 448 -50.57 18.94 -14.29
CA ASP A 448 -49.25 19.27 -14.83
C ASP A 448 -48.32 18.13 -15.27
N ILE A 449 -48.85 17.19 -16.05
CA ILE A 449 -48.02 16.39 -16.99
C ILE A 449 -47.38 17.29 -18.07
N ASP A 450 -47.88 18.51 -18.29
CA ASP A 450 -47.36 19.46 -19.28
C ASP A 450 -46.05 20.16 -18.87
N SER A 451 -45.61 20.01 -17.61
CA SER A 451 -44.30 20.52 -17.16
C SER A 451 -43.13 19.56 -17.48
N VAL A 452 -43.45 18.33 -17.90
CA VAL A 452 -42.47 17.33 -18.34
C VAL A 452 -42.26 17.51 -19.85
N PRO A 453 -41.03 17.74 -20.36
CA PRO A 453 -40.78 17.86 -21.79
C PRO A 453 -41.40 16.69 -22.56
N HIS A 454 -41.97 16.97 -23.73
CA HIS A 454 -42.77 16.04 -24.52
C HIS A 454 -42.06 14.69 -24.78
N ASP A 455 -40.73 14.72 -24.92
CA ASP A 455 -39.84 13.55 -25.09
C ASP A 455 -39.79 12.58 -23.89
N PHE A 456 -40.36 12.96 -22.74
CA PHE A 456 -40.33 12.16 -21.50
C PHE A 456 -41.72 11.68 -21.06
N ARG A 457 -42.72 11.74 -21.95
CA ARG A 457 -44.08 11.22 -21.67
C ARG A 457 -44.08 9.70 -21.50
N MET A 458 -45.00 9.23 -20.65
CA MET A 458 -45.04 7.91 -19.97
C MET A 458 -45.03 6.63 -20.86
N GLY A 459 -44.95 6.73 -22.18
CA GLY A 459 -45.02 5.60 -23.12
C GLY A 459 -43.73 5.32 -23.92
N ASP A 460 -42.85 6.31 -24.07
CA ASP A 460 -41.79 6.28 -25.11
C ASP A 460 -40.38 6.08 -24.57
N VAL A 461 -40.22 5.64 -23.31
CA VAL A 461 -38.92 5.22 -22.78
C VAL A 461 -38.78 3.71 -22.98
N PRO A 462 -38.02 3.21 -23.99
CA PRO A 462 -37.83 1.78 -24.26
C PRO A 462 -37.50 0.91 -23.04
N GLY A 463 -36.83 1.49 -22.04
CA GLY A 463 -36.54 0.82 -20.78
C GLY A 463 -37.75 0.46 -19.93
N VAL A 464 -38.79 1.30 -19.97
CA VAL A 464 -40.02 1.10 -19.22
C VAL A 464 -40.86 0.01 -19.86
N ALA A 465 -41.02 0.02 -21.19
CA ALA A 465 -41.75 -1.05 -21.90
C ALA A 465 -41.10 -2.43 -21.71
N ALA A 466 -39.77 -2.51 -21.84
CA ALA A 466 -39.02 -3.74 -21.60
C ALA A 466 -39.13 -4.24 -20.15
N LEU A 467 -39.14 -3.32 -19.19
CA LEU A 467 -39.36 -3.63 -17.77
C LEU A 467 -40.75 -4.23 -17.54
N GLU A 468 -41.79 -3.62 -18.12
CA GLU A 468 -43.18 -4.09 -18.04
C GLU A 468 -43.37 -5.47 -18.67
N GLN A 469 -42.71 -5.72 -19.80
CA GLN A 469 -42.77 -7.03 -20.48
C GLN A 469 -42.07 -8.11 -19.65
N THR A 470 -40.84 -7.86 -19.20
CA THR A 470 -40.09 -8.78 -18.33
C THR A 470 -40.89 -9.09 -17.05
N ARG A 471 -41.61 -8.10 -16.53
CA ARG A 471 -42.52 -8.28 -15.39
C ARG A 471 -43.67 -9.23 -15.72
N HIS A 472 -44.38 -9.01 -16.82
CA HIS A 472 -45.49 -9.89 -17.22
C HIS A 472 -45.02 -11.34 -17.40
N ASP A 473 -43.85 -11.53 -18.01
CA ASP A 473 -43.25 -12.86 -18.17
C ASP A 473 -42.96 -13.52 -16.81
N LEU A 474 -42.39 -12.77 -15.86
CA LEU A 474 -42.12 -13.23 -14.49
C LEU A 474 -43.41 -13.63 -13.75
N ILE A 475 -44.46 -12.81 -13.81
CA ILE A 475 -45.75 -13.10 -13.17
C ILE A 475 -46.38 -14.35 -13.79
N GLY A 476 -46.36 -14.49 -15.11
CA GLY A 476 -46.87 -15.68 -15.80
C GLY A 476 -46.14 -16.97 -15.37
N VAL A 477 -44.81 -16.91 -15.20
CA VAL A 477 -44.02 -18.05 -14.70
C VAL A 477 -44.35 -18.36 -13.24
N ILE A 478 -44.52 -17.34 -12.40
CA ILE A 478 -44.91 -17.49 -10.99
C ILE A 478 -46.28 -18.17 -10.87
N ASP A 479 -47.27 -17.68 -11.62
CA ASP A 479 -48.63 -18.23 -11.60
C ASP A 479 -48.68 -19.67 -12.13
N SER A 480 -47.76 -20.05 -13.02
CA SER A 480 -47.73 -21.40 -13.61
C SER A 480 -46.97 -22.42 -12.75
N ASN A 481 -46.04 -22.00 -11.90
CA ASN A 481 -45.10 -22.91 -11.23
C ASN A 481 -45.21 -22.95 -9.70
N LEU A 482 -45.90 -21.97 -9.08
CA LEU A 482 -46.05 -21.90 -7.63
C LEU A 482 -47.49 -22.21 -7.19
N ASP A 483 -47.63 -22.83 -6.03
CA ASP A 483 -48.94 -22.99 -5.40
C ASP A 483 -49.43 -21.67 -4.79
N ASP A 484 -50.71 -21.59 -4.40
CA ASP A 484 -51.31 -20.35 -3.89
C ASP A 484 -50.58 -19.78 -2.67
N ARG A 485 -49.99 -20.63 -1.82
CA ARG A 485 -49.28 -20.22 -0.60
C ARG A 485 -47.88 -19.72 -0.91
N GLU A 486 -47.16 -20.43 -1.76
CA GLU A 486 -45.85 -20.07 -2.31
C GLU A 486 -45.94 -18.75 -3.07
N ARG A 487 -46.94 -18.63 -3.96
CA ARG A 487 -47.24 -17.41 -4.71
C ARG A 487 -47.54 -16.25 -3.78
N PHE A 488 -48.38 -16.45 -2.78
CA PHE A 488 -48.69 -15.41 -1.79
C PHE A 488 -47.43 -14.95 -1.05
N ILE A 489 -46.56 -15.87 -0.62
CA ILE A 489 -45.31 -15.52 0.08
C ILE A 489 -44.37 -14.75 -0.85
N ILE A 490 -44.20 -15.18 -2.11
CA ILE A 490 -43.29 -14.53 -3.07
C ILE A 490 -43.81 -13.14 -3.45
N LEU A 491 -45.08 -13.00 -3.85
CA LEU A 491 -45.66 -11.73 -4.28
C LEU A 491 -45.69 -10.65 -3.17
N ASN A 492 -45.89 -11.06 -1.91
CA ASN A 492 -45.93 -10.12 -0.78
C ASN A 492 -44.54 -9.81 -0.19
N ARG A 493 -43.50 -10.57 -0.56
CA ARG A 493 -42.14 -10.41 -0.02
C ARG A 493 -41.16 -9.79 -1.00
N TYR A 494 -41.34 -10.09 -2.29
CA TYR A 494 -40.55 -9.54 -3.38
C TYR A 494 -41.41 -8.51 -4.12
N PRO A 495 -40.92 -7.25 -4.29
CA PRO A 495 -41.70 -6.21 -4.97
C PRO A 495 -41.68 -6.46 -6.48
N LEU A 496 -42.60 -7.32 -6.95
CA LEU A 496 -42.67 -7.79 -8.35
C LEU A 496 -43.69 -7.05 -9.21
N ASP A 497 -44.62 -6.35 -8.60
CA ASP A 497 -45.76 -5.77 -9.31
C ASP A 497 -45.79 -4.26 -9.08
N ALA A 498 -45.75 -3.47 -10.16
CA ALA A 498 -45.81 -2.01 -10.10
C ALA A 498 -47.19 -1.50 -9.64
N ALA A 499 -48.26 -2.26 -9.91
CA ALA A 499 -49.62 -1.98 -9.44
C ALA A 499 -49.87 -2.49 -8.01
N VAL A 500 -49.08 -3.46 -7.54
CA VAL A 500 -49.10 -4.04 -6.18
C VAL A 500 -47.86 -3.65 -5.35
N ILE A 501 -47.14 -2.57 -5.74
CA ILE A 501 -46.39 -1.70 -4.79
C ILE A 501 -47.39 -0.86 -3.97
N LYS A 502 -48.49 -1.50 -3.55
CA LYS A 502 -49.50 -0.95 -2.65
C LYS A 502 -49.21 -1.36 -1.23
N GLN A 503 -48.31 -2.32 -0.98
CA GLN A 503 -47.95 -2.78 0.37
C GLN A 503 -46.44 -2.92 0.55
N LYS A 504 -45.95 -2.55 1.74
CA LYS A 504 -44.54 -2.75 2.13
C LYS A 504 -44.23 -4.25 2.11
N PRO A 505 -43.06 -4.70 1.60
CA PRO A 505 -42.72 -6.12 1.60
C PRO A 505 -42.83 -6.68 3.02
N MET A 506 -43.65 -7.72 3.17
CA MET A 506 -43.98 -8.28 4.47
C MET A 506 -42.79 -9.06 5.02
N THR A 507 -42.54 -8.91 6.32
CA THR A 507 -41.57 -9.75 7.02
C THR A 507 -42.09 -11.19 7.14
N LEU A 508 -41.21 -12.17 7.27
CA LEU A 508 -41.59 -13.57 7.52
C LEU A 508 -42.52 -13.72 8.73
N LYS A 509 -42.38 -12.83 9.71
CA LYS A 509 -43.24 -12.80 10.90
C LYS A 509 -44.66 -12.35 10.53
N GLN A 510 -44.80 -11.25 9.80
CA GLN A 510 -46.10 -10.74 9.35
C GLN A 510 -46.80 -11.73 8.39
N LEU A 511 -46.06 -12.35 7.47
CA LEU A 511 -46.61 -13.41 6.60
C LEU A 511 -47.07 -14.62 7.42
N GLY A 512 -46.33 -14.98 8.47
CA GLY A 512 -46.71 -16.03 9.40
C GLY A 512 -48.01 -15.71 10.14
N GLU A 513 -48.15 -14.47 10.62
CA GLU A 513 -49.38 -13.99 11.27
C GLU A 513 -50.57 -14.03 10.31
N THR A 514 -50.41 -13.64 9.05
CA THR A 514 -51.49 -13.66 8.04
C THR A 514 -51.87 -15.07 7.59
N LEU A 515 -50.90 -15.98 7.46
CA LEU A 515 -51.13 -17.37 7.02
C LEU A 515 -51.42 -18.34 8.17
N GLY A 516 -51.37 -17.88 9.43
CA GLY A 516 -51.47 -18.75 10.61
C GLY A 516 -50.29 -19.72 10.77
N LEU A 517 -49.10 -19.35 10.30
CA LEU A 517 -47.88 -20.17 10.28
C LEU A 517 -46.77 -19.56 11.14
N THR A 518 -45.85 -20.41 11.61
CA THR A 518 -44.64 -19.91 12.29
C THR A 518 -43.70 -19.24 11.27
N LYS A 519 -42.90 -18.27 11.74
CA LYS A 519 -41.86 -17.60 10.94
C LYS A 519 -40.95 -18.59 10.19
N GLU A 520 -40.55 -19.67 10.87
CA GLU A 520 -39.68 -20.69 10.28
C GLU A 520 -40.40 -21.50 9.21
N ARG A 521 -41.70 -21.79 9.39
CA ARG A 521 -42.47 -22.48 8.36
C ARG A 521 -42.64 -21.62 7.10
N VAL A 522 -42.86 -20.32 7.24
CA VAL A 522 -42.88 -19.38 6.11
C VAL A 522 -41.53 -19.34 5.39
N ARG A 523 -40.41 -19.33 6.13
CA ARG A 523 -39.06 -19.39 5.55
C ARG A 523 -38.84 -20.67 4.74
N GLN A 524 -39.32 -21.82 5.22
CA GLN A 524 -39.20 -23.08 4.50
C GLN A 524 -39.98 -23.03 3.17
N ILE A 525 -41.21 -22.51 3.19
CA ILE A 525 -42.03 -22.37 1.98
C ILE A 525 -41.42 -21.36 1.01
N GLU A 526 -40.86 -20.24 1.52
CA GLU A 526 -40.10 -19.27 0.71
C GLU A 526 -38.92 -19.95 -0.01
N LEU A 527 -38.11 -20.73 0.71
CA LEU A 527 -36.96 -21.43 0.14
C LEU A 527 -37.37 -22.46 -0.92
N GLN A 528 -38.49 -23.17 -0.69
CA GLN A 528 -39.05 -24.12 -1.67
C GLN A 528 -39.54 -23.39 -2.93
N ALA A 529 -40.27 -22.29 -2.77
CA ALA A 529 -40.72 -21.46 -3.88
C ALA A 529 -39.54 -20.89 -4.69
N LEU A 530 -38.50 -20.35 -4.02
CA LEU A 530 -37.29 -19.87 -4.68
C LEU A 530 -36.53 -20.98 -5.41
N HIS A 531 -36.52 -22.19 -4.86
CA HIS A 531 -35.88 -23.33 -5.52
C HIS A 531 -36.62 -23.71 -6.81
N LYS A 532 -37.96 -23.76 -6.78
CA LYS A 532 -38.80 -23.98 -7.97
C LYS A 532 -38.57 -22.89 -9.02
N LEU A 533 -38.62 -21.63 -8.59
CA LEU A 533 -38.38 -20.48 -9.46
C LEU A 533 -36.98 -20.46 -10.08
N ARG A 534 -35.94 -20.91 -9.35
CA ARG A 534 -34.58 -21.02 -9.90
C ARG A 534 -34.48 -22.03 -11.04
N GLN A 535 -35.31 -23.06 -11.04
CA GLN A 535 -35.32 -24.08 -12.09
C GLN A 535 -36.14 -23.65 -13.32
N SER A 536 -37.16 -22.81 -13.12
CA SER A 536 -38.05 -22.36 -14.19
C SER A 536 -37.65 -21.01 -14.81
N LEU A 537 -36.94 -20.15 -14.07
CA LEU A 537 -36.47 -18.85 -14.54
C LEU A 537 -35.05 -18.93 -15.09
N SER A 538 -34.75 -18.06 -16.06
CA SER A 538 -33.36 -17.81 -16.43
C SER A 538 -32.58 -17.24 -15.23
N PRO A 539 -31.26 -17.49 -15.12
CA PRO A 539 -30.42 -16.92 -14.06
C PRO A 539 -30.56 -15.39 -13.95
N GLU A 540 -30.77 -14.76 -15.10
CA GLU A 540 -31.01 -13.33 -15.25
C GLU A 540 -32.32 -12.86 -14.60
N GLN A 541 -33.44 -13.53 -14.90
CA GLN A 541 -34.74 -13.21 -14.30
C GLN A 541 -34.77 -13.53 -12.80
N PHE A 542 -34.09 -14.58 -12.38
CA PHE A 542 -33.97 -14.96 -10.97
C PHE A 542 -33.16 -13.93 -10.16
N ASP A 543 -32.06 -13.43 -10.72
CA ASP A 543 -31.28 -12.35 -10.10
C ASP A 543 -32.08 -11.04 -10.04
N LEU A 544 -32.90 -10.72 -11.05
CA LEU A 544 -33.80 -9.56 -10.99
C LEU A 544 -34.82 -9.67 -9.84
N LEU A 545 -35.33 -10.87 -9.58
CA LEU A 545 -36.27 -11.14 -8.49
C LEU A 545 -35.61 -11.09 -7.10
N THR A 546 -34.40 -11.64 -6.95
CA THR A 546 -33.74 -11.83 -5.65
C THR A 546 -32.75 -10.75 -5.27
N GLY A 547 -32.16 -10.05 -6.23
CA GLY A 547 -31.46 -8.80 -6.02
C GLY A 547 -29.97 -8.77 -6.25
#